data_AF-A0A9D4HZN3-F1
#
_entry.id   AF-A0A9D4HZN3-F1
#
_cell.length_a   1.000
_cell.length_b   1.000
_cell.length_c   1.000
_cell.angle_alpha   90.00
_cell.angle_beta   90.00
_cell.angle_gamma   90.00
#
_symmetry.space_group_name_H-M   'P 1'
#
loop_
_entity.id
_entity.type
_entity.pdbx_description
1 polymer ?
#
loop_
_entity_poly.entity_id
_entity_poly.type
_entity_poly.pdbx_seq_one_letter_code
_entity_poly.pdbx_strand_id
1 'polypeptide(L)'
;MTAEGKEFRKYCDKVHQFADEIILDRRRSINAQTEEEHAEKKRHLDFLDILITARDDADLGLTNTEIREEIDTFLFAGHDTTASAISWCLYSLGVYPCVQDAVRDEINALIPASYV
;
A
#
# COMPACT_ATOMS: atom_id res chain seq x y z
N MET A 1 5.04 32.74 -5.60
CA MET A 1 5.54 31.42 -5.15
C MET A 1 7.05 31.43 -5.21
N THR A 2 7.73 31.08 -4.11
CA THR A 2 9.21 31.03 -4.00
C THR A 2 9.81 29.93 -4.88
N ALA A 3 11.13 29.92 -5.05
CA ALA A 3 11.82 28.83 -5.77
C ALA A 3 11.56 27.47 -5.10
N GLU A 4 11.73 27.40 -3.78
CA GLU A 4 11.43 26.21 -2.97
C GLU A 4 9.97 25.76 -3.09
N GLY A 5 9.01 26.70 -3.11
CA GLY A 5 7.59 26.36 -3.28
C GLY A 5 7.27 25.79 -4.66
N LYS A 6 7.98 26.23 -5.71
CA LYS A 6 7.87 25.64 -7.06
C LYS A 6 8.43 24.22 -7.09
N GLU A 7 9.53 24.01 -6.40
CA GLU A 7 10.18 22.69 -6.31
C GLU A 7 9.33 21.70 -5.52
N PHE A 8 8.81 22.09 -4.35
CA PHE A 8 7.89 21.26 -3.57
C PHE A 8 6.67 20.85 -4.39
N ARG A 9 6.03 21.80 -5.09
CA ARG A 9 4.87 21.50 -5.95
C ARG A 9 5.21 20.50 -7.06
N LYS A 10 6.38 20.65 -7.71
CA LYS A 10 6.85 19.70 -8.72
C LYS A 10 6.95 18.27 -8.17
N TYR A 11 7.35 18.10 -6.91
CA TYR A 11 7.40 16.77 -6.27
C TYR A 11 6.01 16.26 -5.90
N CYS A 12 5.12 17.11 -5.38
CA CYS A 12 3.72 16.73 -5.17
C CYS A 12 3.05 16.27 -6.47
N ASP A 13 3.27 16.98 -7.57
CA ASP A 13 2.70 16.62 -8.88
C ASP A 13 3.15 15.23 -9.35
N LYS A 14 4.40 14.84 -9.04
CA LYS A 14 4.90 13.48 -9.34
C LYS A 14 4.23 12.41 -8.48
N VAL A 15 4.03 12.68 -7.20
CA VAL A 15 3.34 11.76 -6.28
C VAL A 15 1.90 11.55 -6.74
N HIS A 16 1.21 12.65 -7.03
CA HIS A 16 -0.14 12.64 -7.57
C HIS A 16 -0.23 11.82 -8.86
N GLN A 17 0.71 12.01 -9.79
CA GLN A 17 0.75 11.24 -11.04
C GLN A 17 0.89 9.74 -10.76
N PHE A 18 1.74 9.35 -9.82
CA PHE A 18 1.92 7.95 -9.45
C PHE A 18 0.64 7.35 -8.84
N ALA A 19 -0.04 8.08 -7.96
CA ALA A 19 -1.32 7.65 -7.41
C ALA A 19 -2.40 7.52 -8.51
N ASP A 20 -2.45 8.46 -9.44
CA ASP A 20 -3.36 8.39 -10.59
C ASP A 20 -3.09 7.16 -11.47
N GLU A 21 -1.82 6.84 -11.74
CA GLU A 21 -1.42 5.63 -12.48
C GLU A 21 -1.91 4.36 -11.78
N ILE A 22 -1.74 4.26 -10.46
CA ILE A 22 -2.23 3.12 -9.65
C ILE A 22 -3.77 3.00 -9.75
N ILE A 23 -4.51 4.10 -9.62
CA ILE A 23 -5.97 4.10 -9.71
C ILE A 23 -6.42 3.61 -11.08
N LEU A 24 -5.80 4.13 -12.14
CA LEU A 24 -6.13 3.78 -13.52
C LEU A 24 -5.85 2.30 -13.80
N ASP A 25 -4.70 1.80 -13.38
CA ASP A 25 -4.32 0.39 -13.50
C ASP A 25 -5.34 -0.50 -12.79
N ARG A 26 -5.70 -0.14 -11.55
CA ARG A 26 -6.65 -0.94 -10.80
C ARG A 26 -8.04 -0.97 -11.42
N ARG A 27 -8.54 0.18 -11.89
CA ARG A 27 -9.84 0.25 -12.60
C ARG A 27 -9.83 -0.59 -13.87
N ARG A 28 -8.74 -0.57 -14.64
CA ARG A 28 -8.59 -1.43 -15.82
C ARG A 28 -8.67 -2.90 -15.43
N SER A 29 -7.98 -3.31 -14.36
CA SER A 29 -8.05 -4.68 -13.87
C SER A 29 -9.46 -5.08 -13.44
N ILE A 30 -10.19 -4.22 -12.70
CA ILE A 30 -11.56 -4.52 -12.27
C ILE A 30 -12.49 -4.66 -13.50
N ASN A 31 -12.40 -3.76 -14.47
CA ASN A 31 -13.27 -3.80 -15.65
C ASN A 31 -12.97 -4.96 -16.61
N ALA A 32 -11.76 -5.53 -16.55
CA ALA A 32 -11.37 -6.66 -17.37
C ALA A 32 -11.78 -8.03 -16.78
N GLN A 33 -12.22 -8.06 -15.52
CA GLN A 33 -12.59 -9.31 -14.84
C GLN A 33 -13.94 -9.85 -15.32
N THR A 34 -14.05 -11.18 -15.36
CA THR A 34 -15.30 -11.87 -15.66
C THR A 34 -16.30 -11.79 -14.49
N GLU A 35 -17.58 -12.09 -14.72
CA GLU A 35 -18.60 -12.07 -13.66
C GLU A 35 -18.29 -13.06 -12.51
N GLU A 36 -17.68 -14.22 -12.83
CA GLU A 36 -17.25 -15.21 -11.83
C GLU A 36 -16.07 -14.68 -10.99
N GLU A 37 -15.08 -14.05 -11.63
CA GLU A 37 -13.94 -13.42 -10.94
C GLU A 37 -14.39 -12.23 -10.08
N HIS A 38 -15.39 -11.46 -10.55
CA HIS A 38 -16.01 -10.37 -9.77
C HIS A 38 -16.68 -10.90 -8.51
N ALA A 39 -17.41 -12.02 -8.59
CA ALA A 39 -18.11 -12.60 -7.45
C ALA A 39 -17.13 -13.12 -6.39
N GLU A 40 -16.02 -13.74 -6.80
CA GLU A 40 -14.97 -14.17 -5.88
C GLU A 40 -14.25 -12.99 -5.23
N LYS A 41 -13.90 -11.97 -6.02
CA LYS A 41 -13.18 -10.79 -5.54
C LYS A 41 -14.03 -9.88 -4.65
N LYS A 42 -15.35 -9.82 -4.85
CA LYS A 42 -16.28 -9.16 -3.91
C LYS A 42 -16.21 -9.74 -2.49
N ARG A 43 -15.72 -10.98 -2.32
CA ARG A 43 -15.51 -11.57 -0.99
C ARG A 43 -14.23 -11.08 -0.31
N HIS A 44 -13.27 -10.56 -1.08
CA HIS A 44 -11.95 -10.13 -0.61
C HIS A 44 -11.52 -8.85 -1.34
N LEU A 45 -12.11 -7.72 -0.96
CA LEU A 45 -11.73 -6.41 -1.48
C LEU A 45 -10.49 -5.91 -0.75
N ASP A 46 -9.49 -5.45 -1.51
CA ASP A 46 -8.39 -4.68 -0.93
C ASP A 46 -8.78 -3.22 -0.70
N PHE A 47 -7.91 -2.44 -0.05
CA PHE A 47 -8.19 -1.04 0.31
C PHE A 47 -8.60 -0.20 -0.91
N LEU A 48 -7.90 -0.35 -2.04
CA LEU A 48 -8.20 0.42 -3.24
C LEU A 48 -9.49 -0.05 -3.92
N ASP A 49 -9.77 -1.36 -3.91
CA ASP A 49 -11.06 -1.88 -4.36
C ASP A 49 -12.22 -1.27 -3.58
N ILE A 50 -12.08 -1.15 -2.26
CA ILE A 50 -13.09 -0.54 -1.39
C ILE A 50 -13.34 0.90 -1.83
N LEU A 51 -12.30 1.71 -2.02
CA LEU A 51 -12.45 3.11 -2.44
C LEU A 51 -13.10 3.26 -3.83
N ILE A 52 -12.73 2.42 -4.80
CA ILE A 52 -13.26 2.47 -6.17
C ILE A 52 -14.72 2.00 -6.22
N THR A 53 -15.07 1.00 -5.42
CA THR A 53 -16.41 0.38 -5.42
C THR A 53 -17.36 0.99 -4.39
N ALA A 54 -16.87 1.84 -3.49
CA ALA A 54 -17.68 2.56 -2.51
C ALA A 54 -18.80 3.34 -3.20
N ARG A 55 -20.00 3.22 -2.64
CA ARG A 55 -21.21 3.95 -3.04
C ARG A 55 -21.90 4.45 -1.76
N ASP A 56 -22.42 5.67 -1.80
CA ASP A 56 -23.25 6.21 -0.72
C ASP A 56 -24.74 5.79 -0.86
N ASP A 57 -25.60 6.29 0.02
CA ASP A 57 -27.04 6.00 0.01
C ASP A 57 -27.77 6.48 -1.25
N ALA A 58 -27.16 7.40 -2.02
CA ALA A 58 -27.66 7.90 -3.29
C ALA A 58 -27.02 7.18 -4.50
N ASP A 59 -26.27 6.09 -4.27
CA ASP A 59 -25.50 5.34 -5.26
C ASP A 59 -24.38 6.17 -5.94
N LEU A 60 -23.89 7.22 -5.26
CA LEU A 60 -22.77 8.02 -5.72
C LEU A 60 -21.45 7.46 -5.18
N GLY A 61 -20.47 7.29 -6.07
CA GLY A 61 -19.12 6.87 -5.71
C GLY A 61 -18.17 8.05 -5.48
N LEU A 62 -17.01 7.76 -4.88
CA LEU A 62 -15.94 8.75 -4.69
C LEU A 62 -15.40 9.26 -6.04
N THR A 63 -15.07 10.54 -6.07
CA THR A 63 -14.39 11.17 -7.21
C THR A 63 -12.94 10.68 -7.30
N ASN A 64 -12.32 10.84 -8.48
CA ASN A 64 -10.91 10.51 -8.65
C ASN A 64 -10.00 11.29 -7.68
N THR A 65 -10.35 12.55 -7.42
CA THR A 65 -9.59 13.41 -6.52
C THR A 65 -9.65 12.89 -5.09
N GLU A 66 -10.84 12.53 -4.59
CA GLU A 66 -11.00 11.96 -3.25
C GLU A 66 -10.28 10.61 -3.10
N ILE A 67 -10.42 9.72 -4.09
CA ILE A 67 -9.70 8.43 -4.07
C ILE A 67 -8.18 8.66 -4.06
N ARG A 68 -7.67 9.60 -4.85
CA ARG A 68 -6.25 9.93 -4.92
C ARG A 68 -5.73 10.50 -3.60
N GLU A 69 -6.49 11.37 -2.94
CA GLU A 69 -6.10 11.94 -1.63
C GLU A 69 -5.94 10.86 -0.55
N GLU A 70 -6.83 9.86 -0.54
CA GLU A 70 -6.71 8.71 0.36
C GLU A 70 -5.51 7.81 0.01
N ILE A 71 -5.25 7.59 -1.28
CA ILE A 71 -4.09 6.80 -1.74
C ILE A 71 -2.78 7.50 -1.42
N ASP A 72 -2.68 8.81 -1.68
CA ASP A 72 -1.50 9.61 -1.36
C ASP A 72 -1.15 9.43 0.11
N THR A 73 -2.15 9.59 1.00
CA THR A 73 -1.98 9.39 2.44
C THR A 73 -1.49 7.98 2.77
N PHE A 74 -2.11 6.96 2.20
CA PHE A 74 -1.78 5.56 2.48
C PHE A 74 -0.37 5.18 2.01
N LEU A 75 0.04 5.65 0.83
CA LEU A 75 1.37 5.37 0.25
C LEU A 75 2.49 5.88 1.17
N PHE A 76 2.34 7.06 1.76
CA PHE A 76 3.33 7.59 2.69
C PHE A 76 3.28 6.91 4.06
N ALA A 77 2.06 6.76 4.60
CA ALA A 77 1.90 6.22 5.95
C ALA A 77 2.38 4.77 6.06
N GLY A 78 2.07 3.93 5.06
CA GLY A 78 2.36 2.51 5.10
C GLY A 78 3.82 2.15 4.81
N HIS A 79 4.47 2.86 3.89
CA HIS A 79 5.81 2.50 3.44
C HIS A 79 6.92 3.08 4.31
N ASP A 80 6.93 4.40 4.53
CA ASP A 80 8.10 5.07 5.14
C ASP A 80 8.27 4.71 6.62
N THR A 81 7.16 4.53 7.34
CA THR A 81 7.16 4.15 8.75
C THR A 81 7.66 2.72 8.95
N THR A 82 7.17 1.77 8.15
CA THR A 82 7.55 0.36 8.25
C THR A 82 8.97 0.12 7.73
N ALA A 83 9.37 0.78 6.65
CA ALA A 83 10.74 0.74 6.15
C ALA A 83 11.75 1.22 7.21
N SER A 84 11.43 2.31 7.91
CA SER A 84 12.25 2.81 9.01
C SER A 84 12.28 1.83 10.19
N ALA A 85 11.11 1.30 10.60
CA ALA A 85 11.03 0.34 11.70
C ALA A 85 11.79 -0.95 11.41
N ILE A 86 11.66 -1.51 10.21
CA ILE A 86 12.40 -2.70 9.77
C ILE A 86 13.89 -2.40 9.72
N SER A 87 14.30 -1.26 9.17
CA SER A 87 15.72 -0.88 9.10
C SER A 87 16.36 -0.81 10.49
N TRP A 88 15.67 -0.20 11.45
CA TRP A 88 16.12 -0.14 12.84
C TRP A 88 16.09 -1.51 13.52
N CYS A 89 15.06 -2.31 13.28
CA CYS A 89 14.98 -3.68 13.79
C CYS A 89 16.18 -4.52 13.32
N LEU A 90 16.43 -4.54 12.01
CA LEU A 90 17.56 -5.26 11.41
C LEU A 90 18.90 -4.75 11.93
N TYR A 91 19.06 -3.43 12.05
CA TYR A 91 20.25 -2.84 12.67
C TYR A 91 20.45 -3.34 14.11
N SER A 92 19.39 -3.29 14.94
CA SER A 92 19.44 -3.77 16.33
C SER A 92 19.78 -5.26 16.40
N LEU A 93 19.20 -6.09 15.54
CA LEU A 93 19.53 -7.53 15.50
C LEU A 93 21.00 -7.75 15.13
N GLY A 94 21.54 -6.98 14.17
CA GLY A 94 22.97 -7.03 13.82
C GLY A 94 23.90 -6.60 14.95
N VAL A 95 23.47 -5.64 15.79
CA VAL A 95 24.22 -5.17 16.97
C VAL A 95 24.14 -6.14 18.15
N TYR A 96 23.06 -6.92 18.26
CA TYR A 96 22.82 -7.87 19.36
C TYR A 96 22.66 -9.32 18.85
N PRO A 97 23.76 -10.02 18.54
CA PRO A 97 23.71 -11.36 17.93
C PRO A 97 22.92 -12.39 18.75
N CYS A 98 23.01 -12.35 20.08
CA CYS A 98 22.26 -13.29 20.93
C CYS A 98 20.73 -13.14 20.78
N VAL A 99 20.24 -11.92 20.56
CA VAL A 99 18.81 -11.66 20.31
C VAL A 99 18.46 -12.10 18.90
N GLN A 100 19.32 -11.81 17.92
CA GLN A 100 19.13 -12.27 16.54
C GLN A 100 19.02 -13.78 16.43
N ASP A 101 19.89 -14.52 17.12
CA ASP A 101 19.87 -15.98 17.10
C ASP A 101 18.60 -16.52 17.77
N ALA A 102 18.19 -15.94 18.91
CA ALA A 102 16.93 -16.31 19.57
C ALA A 102 15.69 -16.10 18.66
N VAL A 103 15.61 -14.95 17.97
CA VAL A 103 14.52 -14.67 17.01
C VAL A 103 14.56 -15.65 15.83
N ARG A 104 15.77 -15.95 15.32
CA ARG A 104 15.94 -16.90 14.21
C ARG A 104 15.51 -18.31 14.61
N ASP A 105 15.86 -18.75 15.81
CA ASP A 105 15.49 -20.06 16.32
C ASP A 105 13.97 -20.18 16.52
N GLU A 106 13.30 -19.13 17.02
CA GLU A 106 11.84 -19.07 17.12
C GLU A 106 11.18 -19.21 15.75
N ILE A 107 11.65 -18.45 14.76
CA ILE A 107 11.13 -18.52 13.39
C ILE A 107 11.32 -19.93 12.80
N ASN A 108 12.52 -20.51 12.95
CA ASN A 108 12.83 -21.86 12.45
C ASN A 108 12.01 -22.96 13.14
N ALA A 109 11.61 -22.77 14.40
CA ALA A 109 10.75 -23.71 15.11
C ALA A 109 9.29 -23.68 14.61
N LEU A 110 8.83 -22.55 14.08
CA LEU A 110 7.46 -22.35 13.62
C LEU A 110 7.27 -22.58 12.12
N ILE A 111 8.27 -22.26 11.29
CA ILE A 111 8.19 -22.41 9.84
C ILE A 111 8.58 -23.85 9.46
N PRO A 112 7.71 -24.63 8.80
CA PRO A 112 8.04 -25.98 8.36
C PRO A 112 9.21 -25.99 7.36
N ALA A 113 10.08 -26.99 7.46
CA ALA A 113 11.22 -27.18 6.55
C ALA A 113 10.82 -27.35 5.06
N SER A 114 9.53 -27.48 4.73
CA SER A 114 9.02 -27.52 3.36
C SER A 114 8.92 -26.15 2.67
N TYR A 115 9.21 -25.06 3.38
CA TYR A 115 9.15 -23.68 2.87
C TYR A 115 10.52 -23.04 2.63
N VAL A 116 11.61 -23.78 2.86
CA VAL A 116 13.00 -23.34 2.65
C VAL A 116 13.66 -24.16 1.55
#